data_AF-A0A833DJ23-F1
#
_entry.id   AF-A0A833DJ23-F1
#
_cell.length_a   1.000
_cell.length_b   1.000
_cell.length_c   1.000
_cell.angle_alpha   90.00
_cell.angle_beta   90.00
_cell.angle_gamma   90.00
#
_symmetry.space_group_name_H-M   'P 1'
#
loop_
_entity.id
_entity.type
_entity.pdbx_description
1 polymer ?
#
loop_
_entity_poly.entity_id
_entity_poly.type
_entity_poly.pdbx_seq_one_letter_code
_entity_poly.pdbx_strand_id
1 'polypeptide(L)'
;GGGCLIATAAFGSELAPQVQFLREIRDNTVLQTESGTSFMTSFNQFYYSFSPAIADYERENPVFKEAVKLTLTPLLTSLTLLQYADIDSESEMLGYGISIILLNIGMYFVAPAVLVMKIRKLV
;
A
#
# COMPACT_ATOMS: atom_id res chain seq x y z
N GLY A 1 -10.10 -3.24 -16.44
CA GLY A 1 -10.10 -3.97 -15.16
C GLY A 1 -8.77 -3.70 -14.50
N GLY A 2 -8.76 -2.81 -13.51
CA GLY A 2 -7.56 -2.42 -12.76
C GLY A 2 -7.85 -2.51 -11.27
N GLY A 3 -7.95 -3.74 -10.77
CA GLY A 3 -8.21 -4.04 -9.37
C GLY A 3 -6.92 -4.16 -8.55
N CYS A 4 -7.03 -3.97 -7.23
CA CYS A 4 -5.94 -4.24 -6.30
C CYS A 4 -5.75 -5.75 -6.13
N LEU A 5 -5.16 -6.43 -7.12
CA LEU A 5 -5.03 -7.90 -7.20
C LEU A 5 -4.32 -8.50 -5.99
N ILE A 6 -3.19 -7.92 -5.59
CA ILE A 6 -2.41 -8.36 -4.41
C ILE A 6 -3.23 -8.20 -3.13
N ALA A 7 -3.84 -7.03 -2.92
CA ALA A 7 -4.69 -6.80 -1.75
C ALA A 7 -5.92 -7.73 -1.74
N THR A 8 -6.50 -8.01 -2.90
CA THR A 8 -7.62 -8.93 -3.06
C THR A 8 -7.22 -10.36 -2.69
N ALA A 9 -6.05 -10.82 -3.12
CA ALA A 9 -5.52 -12.13 -2.75
C ALA A 9 -5.21 -12.21 -1.24
N ALA A 10 -4.59 -11.17 -0.68
CA ALA A 10 -4.25 -11.07 0.74
C ALA A 10 -5.50 -11.04 1.66
N PHE A 11 -6.50 -10.24 1.32
CA PHE A 11 -7.72 -10.06 2.13
C PHE A 11 -8.87 -11.00 1.74
N GLY A 12 -8.71 -11.77 0.66
CA GLY A 12 -9.62 -12.83 0.23
C GLY A 12 -10.87 -12.38 -0.52
N SER A 13 -11.11 -11.07 -0.69
CA SER A 13 -12.24 -10.54 -1.44
C SER A 13 -11.94 -9.15 -1.97
N GLU A 14 -12.41 -8.85 -3.19
CA GLU A 14 -12.37 -7.49 -3.73
C GLU A 14 -13.29 -6.53 -2.96
N LEU A 15 -14.29 -7.08 -2.25
CA LEU A 15 -15.23 -6.36 -1.40
C LEU A 15 -14.74 -6.26 0.05
N ALA A 16 -13.53 -6.75 0.35
CA ALA A 16 -12.97 -6.59 1.69
C ALA A 16 -12.82 -5.09 2.02
N PRO A 17 -13.13 -4.65 3.25
CA PRO A 17 -13.05 -3.24 3.64
C PRO A 17 -11.70 -2.60 3.34
N GLN A 18 -10.60 -3.35 3.49
CA GLN A 18 -9.24 -2.89 3.21
C GLN A 18 -9.02 -2.62 1.71
N VAL A 19 -9.61 -3.44 0.84
CA VAL A 19 -9.51 -3.28 -0.61
C VAL A 19 -10.38 -2.10 -1.07
N GLN A 20 -11.58 -1.97 -0.49
CA GLN A 20 -12.46 -0.82 -0.76
C GLN A 20 -11.82 0.49 -0.31
N PHE A 21 -11.20 0.52 0.86
CA PHE A 21 -10.46 1.68 1.35
C PHE A 21 -9.38 2.15 0.35
N LEU A 22 -8.58 1.22 -0.20
CA LEU A 22 -7.58 1.55 -1.22
C LEU A 22 -8.21 2.13 -2.50
N ARG A 23 -9.39 1.61 -2.89
CA ARG A 23 -10.13 2.10 -4.06
C ARG A 23 -10.66 3.51 -3.82
N GLU A 24 -11.23 3.76 -2.65
CA GLU A 24 -11.74 5.08 -2.27
C GLU A 24 -10.61 6.13 -2.25
N ILE A 25 -9.46 5.83 -1.64
CA ILE A 25 -8.30 6.73 -1.68
C ILE A 25 -7.86 7.01 -3.12
N ARG A 26 -7.76 5.96 -3.95
CA ARG A 26 -7.36 6.12 -5.35
C ARG A 26 -8.35 7.00 -6.10
N ASP A 27 -9.64 6.68 -6.02
CA ASP A 27 -10.68 7.28 -6.85
C ASP A 27 -11.07 8.69 -6.36
N ASN A 28 -11.07 8.93 -5.04
CA ASN A 28 -11.52 10.19 -4.44
C ASN A 28 -10.39 11.14 -4.05
N THR A 29 -9.14 10.67 -3.95
CA THR A 29 -8.00 11.53 -3.57
C THR A 29 -6.97 11.59 -4.68
N VAL A 30 -6.42 10.43 -5.08
CA VAL A 30 -5.27 10.41 -6.00
C VAL A 30 -5.67 10.82 -7.42
N LEU A 31 -6.76 10.26 -7.95
CA LEU A 31 -7.24 10.55 -9.31
C LEU A 31 -7.94 11.91 -9.46
N GLN A 32 -8.16 12.64 -8.37
CA GLN A 32 -8.69 14.01 -8.43
C GLN A 32 -7.62 15.04 -8.81
N THR A 33 -6.35 14.64 -8.91
CA THR A 33 -5.22 15.52 -9.26
C THR A 33 -4.52 15.06 -10.54
N GLU A 34 -3.94 15.98 -11.31
CA GLU A 34 -3.20 15.60 -12.53
C GLU A 34 -1.93 14.81 -12.17
N SER A 35 -1.22 15.25 -11.13
CA SER A 35 -0.02 14.60 -10.63
C SER A 35 -0.28 13.18 -10.12
N GLY A 36 -1.37 12.96 -9.37
CA GLY A 36 -1.78 11.64 -8.92
C GLY A 36 -2.23 10.72 -10.06
N THR A 37 -2.89 11.27 -11.08
CA THR A 37 -3.29 10.52 -12.29
C THR A 37 -2.08 10.04 -13.10
N SER A 38 -1.08 10.91 -13.29
CA SER A 38 0.17 10.57 -13.97
C SER A 38 0.96 9.51 -13.19
N PHE A 39 1.06 9.67 -11.87
CA PHE A 39 1.66 8.67 -10.98
C PHE A 39 0.96 7.32 -11.09
N MET A 40 -0.38 7.30 -10.99
CA MET A 40 -1.16 6.06 -11.08
C MET A 40 -1.04 5.39 -12.44
N THR A 41 -0.90 6.15 -13.52
CA THR A 41 -0.68 5.58 -14.86
C THR A 41 0.64 4.81 -14.91
N SER A 42 1.72 5.42 -14.44
CA SER A 42 3.04 4.78 -14.39
C SER A 42 3.08 3.61 -13.40
N PHE A 43 2.49 3.81 -12.22
CA PHE A 43 2.37 2.78 -11.19
C PHE A 43 1.59 1.57 -11.70
N ASN A 44 0.45 1.76 -12.36
CA ASN A 44 -0.39 0.68 -12.87
C ASN A 44 0.38 -0.18 -13.88
N GLN A 45 1.14 0.43 -14.79
CA GLN A 45 1.94 -0.32 -15.75
C GLN A 45 2.93 -1.27 -15.05
N PHE A 46 3.63 -0.77 -14.03
CA PHE A 46 4.54 -1.59 -13.24
C PHE A 46 3.78 -2.63 -12.41
N TYR A 47 2.75 -2.21 -11.67
CA TYR A 47 1.94 -3.04 -10.79
C TYR A 47 1.30 -4.24 -11.50
N TYR A 48 0.67 -4.03 -12.66
CA TYR A 48 0.05 -5.13 -13.41
C TYR A 48 1.05 -6.04 -14.13
N SER A 49 2.33 -5.64 -14.24
CA SER A 49 3.35 -6.51 -14.82
C SER A 49 3.71 -7.71 -13.94
N PHE A 50 3.57 -7.59 -12.61
CA PHE A 50 3.95 -8.64 -11.66
C PHE A 50 2.80 -9.08 -10.74
N SER A 51 1.78 -8.25 -10.52
CA SER A 51 0.71 -8.54 -9.56
C SER A 51 -0.08 -9.83 -9.83
N PRO A 52 -0.34 -10.28 -11.08
CA PRO A 52 -1.02 -11.57 -11.31
C PRO A 52 -0.22 -12.74 -10.72
N ALA A 53 1.09 -12.78 -10.98
CA ALA A 53 1.96 -13.86 -10.49
C ALA A 53 2.05 -13.88 -8.96
N ILE A 54 2.10 -12.71 -8.33
CA ILE A 54 2.09 -12.60 -6.86
C ILE A 54 0.74 -13.05 -6.29
N ALA A 55 -0.38 -12.61 -6.89
CA ALA A 55 -1.72 -12.98 -6.43
C ALA A 55 -1.98 -14.49 -6.56
N ASP A 56 -1.48 -15.13 -7.61
CA ASP A 56 -1.55 -16.59 -7.75
C ASP A 56 -0.72 -17.30 -6.67
N TYR A 57 0.50 -16.81 -6.39
CA TYR A 57 1.33 -17.37 -5.33
C TYR A 57 0.72 -17.22 -3.92
N GLU A 58 0.02 -16.11 -3.64
CA GLU A 58 -0.75 -15.91 -2.41
C GLU A 58 -1.89 -16.92 -2.24
N ARG A 59 -2.51 -17.37 -3.34
CA ARG A 59 -3.58 -18.39 -3.29
C ARG A 59 -3.02 -19.77 -2.99
N GLU A 60 -1.82 -20.07 -3.48
CA GLU A 60 -1.16 -21.36 -3.28
C GLU A 60 -0.48 -21.47 -1.91
N ASN A 61 0.02 -20.36 -1.36
CA ASN A 61 0.78 -20.35 -0.11
C ASN A 61 0.14 -19.46 0.97
N PRO A 62 -0.59 -20.05 1.94
CA PRO A 62 -1.22 -19.31 3.03
C PRO A 62 -0.25 -18.53 3.92
N VAL A 63 1.00 -19.02 4.09
CA VAL A 63 2.03 -18.31 4.88
C VAL A 63 2.47 -17.05 4.16
N PHE A 64 2.68 -17.14 2.84
CA PHE A 64 3.02 -15.97 2.03
C PHE A 64 1.90 -14.94 2.03
N LYS A 65 0.64 -15.38 1.90
CA LYS A 65 -0.55 -14.53 2.01
C LYS A 65 -0.56 -13.72 3.32
N GLU A 66 -0.33 -14.37 4.47
CA GLU A 66 -0.30 -13.67 5.76
C GLU A 66 0.91 -12.72 5.87
N ALA A 67 2.05 -13.07 5.26
CA ALA A 67 3.19 -12.15 5.17
C ALA A 67 2.84 -10.90 4.35
N VAL A 68 2.20 -11.04 3.19
CA VAL A 68 1.73 -9.93 2.36
C VAL A 68 0.70 -9.08 3.12
N LYS A 69 -0.22 -9.71 3.85
CA LYS A 69 -1.19 -9.00 4.68
C LYS A 69 -0.52 -8.20 5.81
N LEU A 70 0.49 -8.77 6.46
CA LEU A 70 1.28 -8.09 7.48
C LEU A 70 2.02 -6.87 6.90
N THR A 71 2.57 -6.99 5.69
CA THR A 71 3.24 -5.86 5.03
C THR A 71 2.26 -4.80 4.55
N LEU A 72 1.06 -5.16 4.09
CA LEU A 72 0.03 -4.20 3.65
C LEU A 72 -0.60 -3.42 4.81
N THR A 73 -0.64 -3.98 6.02
CA THR A 73 -1.27 -3.35 7.19
C THR A 73 -0.69 -1.95 7.52
N PRO A 74 0.63 -1.77 7.71
CA PRO A 74 1.20 -0.45 7.98
C PRO A 74 0.99 0.55 6.83
N LEU A 75 0.97 0.07 5.58
CA LEU A 75 0.65 0.89 4.41
C LEU A 75 -0.78 1.41 4.48
N LEU A 76 -1.76 0.54 4.73
CA LEU A 76 -3.16 0.94 4.91
C LEU A 76 -3.29 1.99 6.00
N THR A 77 -2.68 1.77 7.17
CA THR A 77 -2.70 2.73 8.28
C THR A 77 -2.10 4.07 7.87
N SER A 78 -0.96 4.08 7.18
CA SER A 78 -0.34 5.35 6.73
C SER A 78 -1.22 6.11 5.74
N LEU A 79 -1.96 5.40 4.86
CA LEU A 79 -2.87 6.00 3.89
C LEU A 79 -4.13 6.57 4.55
N THR A 80 -4.53 6.09 5.74
CA THR A 80 -5.65 6.73 6.48
C THR A 80 -5.33 8.18 6.82
N LEU A 81 -4.05 8.55 6.97
CA LEU A 81 -3.63 9.92 7.20
C LEU A 81 -4.01 10.85 6.03
N LEU A 82 -4.07 10.34 4.80
CA LEU A 82 -4.54 11.12 3.63
C LEU A 82 -6.03 11.43 3.71
N GLN A 83 -6.86 10.58 4.33
CA GLN A 83 -8.29 10.89 4.46
C GLN A 83 -8.55 12.06 5.39
N TYR A 84 -7.67 12.29 6.37
CA TYR A 84 -7.79 13.40 7.31
C TYR A 84 -7.04 14.65 6.87
N ALA A 85 -6.19 14.54 5.85
CA ALA A 85 -5.55 15.69 5.23
C ALA A 85 -6.54 16.32 4.25
N ASP A 86 -6.93 17.57 4.48
CA ASP A 86 -7.66 18.35 3.48
C ASP A 86 -6.64 18.68 2.37
N ILE A 87 -6.80 18.05 1.20
CA ILE A 87 -5.89 18.24 0.07
C ILE A 87 -6.57 19.20 -0.90
N ASP A 88 -6.26 20.49 -0.73
CA ASP A 88 -6.83 21.56 -1.55
C ASP A 88 -5.96 21.88 -2.78
N SER A 89 -4.72 21.37 -2.83
CA SER A 89 -3.74 21.69 -3.87
C SER A 89 -2.92 20.50 -4.38
N GLU A 90 -2.44 20.59 -5.62
CA GLU A 90 -1.55 19.57 -6.22
C GLU A 90 -0.22 19.44 -5.46
N SER A 91 0.31 20.55 -4.94
CA SER A 91 1.55 20.56 -4.16
C SER A 91 1.41 19.78 -2.85
N GLU A 92 0.25 19.87 -2.21
CA GLU A 92 -0.04 19.11 -0.99
C GLU A 92 -0.21 17.63 -1.30
N MET A 93 -0.90 17.27 -2.39
CA MET A 93 -1.02 15.86 -2.82
C MET A 93 0.36 15.23 -3.05
N LEU A 94 1.26 15.93 -3.73
CA LEU A 94 2.64 15.49 -3.93
C LEU A 94 3.42 15.42 -2.61
N GLY A 95 3.30 16.44 -1.76
CA GLY A 95 3.97 16.49 -0.47
C GLY A 95 3.56 15.34 0.46
N TYR A 96 2.25 15.10 0.61
CA TYR A 96 1.72 14.00 1.41
C TYR A 96 2.04 12.64 0.77
N GLY A 97 1.91 12.50 -0.54
CA GLY A 97 2.26 11.28 -1.27
C GLY A 97 3.72 10.87 -1.05
N ILE A 98 4.66 11.81 -1.20
CA ILE A 98 6.09 11.59 -0.94
C ILE A 98 6.32 11.27 0.54
N SER A 99 5.68 12.01 1.44
CA SER A 99 5.81 11.82 2.89
C SER A 99 5.37 10.41 3.32
N ILE A 100 4.29 9.89 2.73
CA ILE A 100 3.79 8.54 3.02
C ILE A 100 4.71 7.47 2.44
N ILE A 101 5.25 7.67 1.24
CA ILE A 101 6.24 6.75 0.67
C ILE A 101 7.47 6.68 1.60
N LEU A 102 7.99 7.83 2.03
CA LEU A 102 9.13 7.90 2.95
C LEU A 102 8.80 7.28 4.32
N LEU A 103 7.60 7.53 4.86
CA LEU A 103 7.15 6.94 6.11
C LEU A 103 7.08 5.41 6.02
N ASN A 104 6.50 4.87 4.94
CA ASN A 104 6.41 3.43 4.72
C ASN A 104 7.79 2.79 4.58
N ILE A 105 8.67 3.37 3.74
CA ILE A 105 10.06 2.94 3.62
C ILE A 105 10.71 2.92 5.01
N GLY A 106 10.62 4.03 5.75
CA GLY A 106 11.14 4.14 7.11
C GLY A 106 10.62 3.02 8.01
N MET A 107 9.32 2.76 8.03
CA MET A 107 8.73 1.70 8.84
C MET A 107 9.21 0.29 8.44
N TYR A 108 9.28 -0.01 7.13
CA TYR A 108 9.72 -1.32 6.65
C TYR A 108 11.21 -1.61 6.92
N PHE A 109 12.06 -0.60 7.06
CA PHE A 109 13.48 -0.79 7.44
C PHE A 109 13.70 -0.71 8.95
N VAL A 110 13.10 0.29 9.62
CA VAL A 110 13.32 0.56 11.04
C VAL A 110 12.68 -0.51 11.91
N ALA A 111 11.44 -0.92 11.65
CA ALA A 111 10.76 -1.88 12.52
C ALA A 111 11.48 -3.25 12.56
N PRO A 112 11.90 -3.84 11.41
CA PRO A 112 12.72 -5.05 11.44
C PRO A 112 14.10 -4.83 12.08
N ALA A 113 14.76 -3.70 11.81
CA ALA A 113 16.08 -3.41 12.39
C ALA A 113 16.03 -3.34 13.92
N VAL A 114 15.04 -2.64 14.49
CA VAL A 114 14.83 -2.55 15.95
C VAL A 114 14.50 -3.91 16.54
N LEU A 115 13.70 -4.72 15.84
CA LEU A 115 13.33 -6.07 16.28
C LEU A 115 14.56 -6.98 16.33
N VAL A 116 15.41 -6.96 15.29
CA VAL A 116 16.68 -7.69 15.26
C VAL A 116 17.63 -7.23 16.37
N MET A 117 17.74 -5.92 16.60
CA MET A 117 18.58 -5.38 17.68
C MET A 117 18.09 -5.80 19.08
N LYS A 118 16.77 -5.83 19.30
CA LYS A 118 16.20 -6.31 20.57
C LYS A 118 16.45 -7.80 20.77
N ILE A 119 16.26 -8.62 19.73
CA ILE A 119 16.55 -10.07 19.80
C ILE A 119 18.02 -10.30 20.14
N ARG A 120 18.95 -9.59 19.48
CA ARG A 120 20.40 -9.66 19.78
C ARG A 120 20.78 -9.19 21.18
N LYS A 121 19.93 -8.42 21.86
CA LYS A 121 20.13 -8.03 23.27
C LYS A 121 19.54 -9.04 24.26
N LEU A 122 18.64 -9.91 23.79
CA LEU A 122 17.96 -10.93 24.60
C LEU A 122 18.66 -12.30 24.52
N VAL A 123 19.39 -12.56 23.43
CA VAL A 123 20.31 -13.72 23.24
C VAL A 123 21.70 -13.35 23.73
#